data_AF-A0A6F8TGG8-F1
#
_entry.id   AF-A0A6F8TGG8-F1
#
_cell.length_a   1.000
_cell.length_b   1.000
_cell.length_c   1.000
_cell.angle_alpha   90.00
_cell.angle_beta   90.00
_cell.angle_gamma   90.00
#
_symmetry.space_group_name_H-M   'P 1'
#
loop_
_entity.id
_entity.type
_entity.pdbx_description
1 polymer ?
#
loop_
_entity_poly.entity_id
_entity_poly.type
_entity_poly.pdbx_seq_one_letter_code
_entity_poly.pdbx_strand_id
1 'polypeptide(L)'
;MIHTPGILNSLGFKILDPKGWFDGHIQLLKNLNDLQFVQEHATLSSFLNNMIDYPGGINQDMLFNVWLQNPLRQGSIQLKDKKIELKNIDCSLLVGAGRSDQLVTADAAQPLSQLTSSQDVTFTLIPGGHLGLMSSQASAQEFWPKLATWLSERSTKI
;
A
#
# COMPACT_ATOMS: atom_id res chain seq x y z
N MET A 1 13.44 -22.16 -2.22
CA MET A 1 12.24 -22.39 -1.38
C MET A 1 11.01 -22.07 -2.23
N ILE A 2 10.10 -23.01 -2.42
CA ILE A 2 8.99 -22.89 -3.41
C ILE A 2 7.90 -21.92 -2.92
N HIS A 3 7.74 -21.77 -1.61
CA HIS A 3 6.87 -20.77 -1.00
C HIS A 3 7.56 -20.18 0.24
N THR A 4 7.14 -18.98 0.63
CA THR A 4 7.45 -18.40 1.94
C THR A 4 6.25 -18.65 2.84
N PRO A 5 6.39 -19.43 3.94
CA PRO A 5 5.27 -19.72 4.85
C PRO A 5 4.59 -18.43 5.36
N GLY A 6 3.27 -18.42 5.44
CA GLY A 6 2.48 -17.26 5.91
C GLY A 6 2.93 -16.72 7.27
N ILE A 7 3.39 -17.60 8.18
CA ILE A 7 3.99 -17.21 9.46
C ILE A 7 5.23 -16.34 9.28
N LEU A 8 6.10 -16.67 8.31
CA LEU A 8 7.31 -15.92 8.04
C LEU A 8 7.00 -14.56 7.40
N ASN A 9 5.96 -14.49 6.55
CA ASN A 9 5.48 -13.22 6.00
C ASN A 9 4.88 -12.33 7.10
N SER A 10 4.06 -12.89 8.00
CA SER A 10 3.48 -12.17 9.14
C SER A 10 4.55 -11.64 10.10
N LEU A 11 5.61 -12.42 10.36
CA LEU A 11 6.77 -11.98 11.11
C LEU A 11 7.54 -10.87 10.39
N GLY A 12 7.73 -10.98 9.07
CA GLY A 12 8.36 -9.94 8.26
C GLY A 12 7.65 -8.61 8.39
N PHE A 13 6.33 -8.57 8.20
CA PHE A 13 5.54 -7.34 8.38
C PHE A 13 5.66 -6.74 9.78
N LYS A 14 5.62 -7.57 10.84
CA LYS A 14 5.78 -7.12 12.23
C LYS A 14 7.17 -6.55 12.52
N ILE A 15 8.21 -7.04 11.84
CA ILE A 15 9.58 -6.51 11.95
C ILE A 15 9.75 -5.21 11.17
N LEU A 16 9.04 -5.05 10.05
CA LEU A 16 9.13 -3.88 9.19
C LEU A 16 8.37 -2.67 9.74
N ASP A 17 7.28 -2.89 10.49
CA ASP A 17 6.58 -1.84 11.23
C ASP A 17 6.34 -2.22 12.71
N PRO A 18 7.41 -2.34 13.52
CA PRO A 18 7.29 -2.77 14.90
C PRO A 18 6.61 -1.70 15.75
N LYS A 19 6.84 -0.43 15.43
CA LYS A 19 6.20 0.70 16.11
C LYS A 19 4.69 0.72 15.86
N GLY A 20 4.25 0.58 14.60
CA GLY A 20 2.83 0.53 14.27
C GLY A 20 2.11 -0.66 14.91
N TRP A 21 2.78 -1.80 15.03
CA TRP A 21 2.25 -2.96 15.75
C TRP A 21 2.05 -2.68 17.25
N PHE A 22 3.06 -2.15 17.94
CA PHE A 22 2.96 -1.79 19.36
C PHE A 22 1.93 -0.69 19.61
N ASP A 23 1.97 0.38 18.81
CA ASP A 23 1.03 1.50 18.91
C ASP A 23 -0.41 1.01 18.67
N GLY A 24 -0.61 0.07 17.75
CA GLY A 24 -1.91 -0.57 17.51
C GLY A 24 -2.50 -1.27 18.74
N HIS A 25 -1.69 -2.01 19.50
CA HIS A 25 -2.12 -2.67 20.74
C HIS A 25 -2.41 -1.68 21.87
N ILE A 26 -1.59 -0.64 22.00
CA ILE A 26 -1.83 0.44 22.98
C ILE A 26 -3.13 1.17 22.65
N GLN A 27 -3.38 1.45 21.38
CA GLN A 27 -4.62 2.09 20.93
C GLN A 27 -5.84 1.18 21.14
N LEU A 28 -5.72 -0.13 20.97
CA LEU A 28 -6.78 -1.08 21.34
C LEU A 28 -7.13 -0.96 22.82
N LEU A 29 -6.14 -1.03 23.71
CA LEU A 29 -6.36 -0.93 25.16
C LEU A 29 -7.02 0.40 25.56
N LYS A 30 -6.64 1.50 24.90
CA LYS A 30 -7.21 2.83 25.14
C LYS A 30 -8.64 3.00 24.61
N ASN A 31 -9.04 2.23 23.60
CA ASN A 31 -10.32 2.37 22.90
C ASN A 31 -11.20 1.11 23.03
N LEU A 32 -11.04 0.32 24.09
CA LEU A 32 -11.84 -0.89 24.32
C LEU A 32 -13.36 -0.63 24.44
N ASN A 33 -13.72 0.59 24.81
CA ASN A 33 -15.11 1.06 24.88
C ASN A 33 -15.69 1.44 23.51
N ASP A 34 -14.84 1.63 22.50
CA ASP A 34 -15.26 1.86 21.12
C ASP A 34 -15.36 0.51 20.40
N LEU A 35 -16.56 -0.06 20.41
CA LEU A 35 -16.84 -1.34 19.76
C LEU A 35 -16.47 -1.35 18.27
N GLN A 36 -16.55 -0.20 17.60
CA GLN A 36 -16.24 -0.08 16.19
C GLN A 36 -14.73 -0.14 15.97
N PHE A 37 -13.96 0.60 16.77
CA PHE A 37 -12.49 0.50 16.76
C PHE A 37 -12.01 -0.93 17.04
N VAL A 38 -12.61 -1.60 18.03
CA VAL A 38 -12.28 -2.98 18.39
C VAL A 38 -12.54 -3.94 17.22
N GLN A 39 -13.66 -3.76 16.50
CA GLN A 39 -13.98 -4.56 15.32
C GLN A 39 -12.99 -4.36 14.17
N GLU A 40 -12.58 -3.11 13.89
CA GLU A 40 -11.57 -2.80 12.88
C GLU A 40 -10.23 -3.44 13.23
N HIS A 41 -9.79 -3.29 14.48
CA HIS A 41 -8.56 -3.90 14.98
C HIS A 41 -8.58 -5.42 14.88
N ALA A 42 -9.69 -6.07 15.25
CA ALA A 42 -9.86 -7.51 15.18
C ALA A 42 -9.85 -8.03 13.72
N THR A 43 -10.50 -7.32 12.81
CA THR A 43 -10.54 -7.66 11.38
C THR A 43 -9.13 -7.61 10.78
N LEU A 44 -8.39 -6.53 11.05
CA LEU A 44 -7.04 -6.37 10.55
C LEU A 44 -6.07 -7.41 11.16
N SER A 45 -6.21 -7.65 12.46
CA SER A 45 -5.41 -8.67 13.16
C SER A 45 -5.67 -10.07 12.58
N SER A 46 -6.93 -10.41 12.30
CA SER A 46 -7.29 -11.67 11.67
C SER A 46 -6.66 -11.81 10.28
N PHE A 47 -6.69 -10.75 9.46
CA PHE A 47 -6.03 -10.74 8.15
C PHE A 47 -4.52 -10.98 8.25
N LEU A 48 -3.82 -10.25 9.14
CA LEU A 48 -2.37 -10.39 9.32
C LEU A 48 -1.94 -11.73 9.92
N ASN A 49 -2.80 -12.34 10.74
CA ASN A 49 -2.54 -13.65 11.32
C ASN A 49 -2.84 -14.81 10.36
N ASN A 50 -3.66 -14.57 9.33
CA ASN A 50 -4.08 -15.57 8.35
C ASN A 50 -3.60 -15.23 6.92
N MET A 51 -2.41 -14.61 6.81
CA MET A 51 -1.82 -14.33 5.50
C MET A 51 -1.55 -15.62 4.72
N ILE A 52 -1.93 -15.62 3.45
CA ILE A 52 -1.66 -16.71 2.51
C ILE A 52 -0.15 -16.81 2.20
N ASP A 53 0.26 -17.99 1.75
CA ASP A 53 1.61 -18.23 1.29
C ASP A 53 1.89 -17.44 0.00
N TYR A 54 3.07 -16.82 -0.06
CA TYR A 54 3.56 -16.20 -1.29
C TYR A 54 4.60 -17.11 -1.96
N PRO A 55 4.61 -17.23 -3.30
CA PRO A 55 5.67 -17.95 -4.01
C PRO A 55 7.04 -17.37 -3.64
N GLY A 56 7.99 -18.23 -3.25
CA GLY A 56 9.27 -17.77 -2.68
C GLY A 56 10.09 -16.89 -3.63
N GLY A 57 10.02 -17.17 -4.93
CA GLY A 57 10.67 -16.35 -5.96
C GLY A 57 10.10 -14.95 -6.06
N ILE A 58 8.79 -14.75 -5.81
CA ILE A 58 8.17 -13.42 -5.84
C ILE A 58 8.66 -12.57 -4.68
N ASN A 59 8.72 -13.14 -3.47
CA ASN A 59 9.27 -12.44 -2.31
C ASN A 59 10.75 -12.09 -2.50
N GLN A 60 11.53 -13.01 -3.07
CA GLN A 60 12.94 -12.77 -3.40
C GLN A 60 13.07 -11.61 -4.40
N ASP A 61 12.34 -11.64 -5.51
CA ASP A 61 12.40 -10.59 -6.52
C ASP A 61 11.93 -9.24 -5.99
N MET A 62 10.89 -9.21 -5.16
CA MET A 62 10.42 -7.99 -4.52
C MET A 62 11.50 -7.39 -3.60
N LEU A 63 12.10 -8.21 -2.72
CA LEU A 63 13.14 -7.75 -1.81
C LEU A 63 14.38 -7.23 -2.55
N PHE A 64 14.90 -8.00 -3.52
CA PHE A 64 16.14 -7.63 -4.20
C PHE A 64 15.93 -6.56 -5.27
N ASN A 65 14.93 -6.73 -6.14
CA ASN A 65 14.79 -5.87 -7.31
C ASN A 65 13.95 -4.62 -7.02
N VAL A 66 12.98 -4.66 -6.10
CA VAL A 66 12.15 -3.49 -5.79
C VAL A 66 12.69 -2.74 -4.58
N TRP A 67 12.96 -3.43 -3.48
CA TRP A 67 13.37 -2.75 -2.24
C TRP A 67 14.85 -2.39 -2.20
N LEU A 68 15.75 -3.33 -2.47
CA LEU A 68 17.19 -3.09 -2.35
C LEU A 68 17.75 -2.30 -3.55
N GLN A 69 17.46 -2.73 -4.78
CA GLN A 69 17.97 -2.06 -5.98
C GLN A 69 17.16 -0.82 -6.39
N ASN A 70 15.84 -0.87 -6.23
CA ASN A 70 14.89 0.19 -6.59
C ASN A 70 15.18 0.87 -7.95
N PRO A 71 15.29 0.13 -9.06
CA PRO A 71 15.51 0.70 -10.39
C PRO A 71 14.30 1.55 -10.85
N LEU A 72 13.11 1.28 -10.29
CA LEU A 72 11.89 2.05 -10.54
C LEU A 72 12.03 3.53 -10.19
N ARG A 73 12.94 3.89 -9.27
CA ARG A 73 13.29 5.30 -9.00
C ARG A 73 13.76 6.04 -10.27
N GLN A 74 14.35 5.33 -11.22
CA GLN A 74 14.81 5.87 -12.51
C GLN A 74 13.74 5.74 -13.61
N GLY A 75 12.52 5.32 -13.25
CA GLY A 75 11.40 5.17 -14.19
C GLY A 75 11.43 3.89 -15.00
N SER A 76 12.27 2.89 -14.68
CA SER A 76 12.26 1.61 -15.39
C SER A 76 12.67 0.42 -14.53
N ILE A 77 12.23 -0.78 -14.90
CA ILE A 77 12.62 -2.05 -14.27
C ILE A 77 12.79 -3.12 -15.34
N GLN A 78 13.81 -3.97 -15.19
CA GLN A 78 14.01 -5.12 -16.05
C GLN A 78 13.36 -6.35 -15.40
N LEU A 79 12.37 -6.95 -16.05
CA LEU A 79 11.77 -8.22 -15.63
C LEU A 79 12.05 -9.29 -16.68
N LYS A 80 12.96 -10.21 -16.36
CA LYS A 80 13.50 -11.21 -17.31
C LYS A 80 14.02 -10.49 -18.57
N ASP A 81 13.44 -10.78 -19.73
CA ASP A 81 13.86 -10.22 -21.02
C ASP A 81 13.09 -8.96 -21.40
N LYS A 82 12.19 -8.46 -20.53
CA LYS A 82 11.36 -7.28 -20.79
C LYS A 82 11.80 -6.09 -19.94
N LYS A 83 12.18 -5.00 -20.61
CA LYS A 83 12.33 -3.69 -19.98
C LYS A 83 10.97 -3.03 -19.88
N ILE A 84 10.55 -2.69 -18.66
CA ILE A 84 9.33 -1.94 -18.39
C ILE A 84 9.72 -0.50 -18.05
N GLU A 85 9.10 0.47 -18.71
CA GLU A 85 9.36 1.89 -18.50
C GLU A 85 8.07 2.59 -18.07
N LEU A 86 8.10 3.28 -16.94
CA LEU A 86 6.94 4.00 -16.37
C LEU A 86 6.47 5.14 -17.29
N LYS A 87 7.37 5.71 -18.09
CA LYS A 87 7.04 6.71 -19.11
C LYS A 87 6.01 6.22 -20.14
N ASN A 88 5.83 4.90 -20.28
CA ASN A 88 4.84 4.33 -21.19
C ASN A 88 3.41 4.38 -20.63
N ILE A 89 3.22 4.85 -19.39
CA ILE A 89 1.90 5.11 -18.79
C ILE A 89 1.50 6.54 -19.21
N ASP A 90 0.47 6.65 -20.04
CA ASP A 90 -0.06 7.91 -20.61
C ASP A 90 -1.52 8.19 -20.23
N CYS A 91 -2.19 7.26 -19.55
CA CYS A 91 -3.55 7.42 -19.04
C CYS A 91 -3.63 8.28 -17.78
N SER A 92 -4.83 8.75 -17.42
CA SER A 92 -5.08 9.47 -16.16
C SER A 92 -4.62 8.65 -14.95
N LEU A 93 -3.89 9.29 -14.04
CA LEU A 93 -3.22 8.64 -12.91
C LEU A 93 -3.63 9.28 -11.58
N LEU A 94 -4.15 8.48 -10.66
CA LEU A 94 -4.31 8.87 -9.26
C LEU A 94 -3.28 8.15 -8.40
N VAL A 95 -2.45 8.90 -7.69
CA VAL A 95 -1.43 8.41 -6.75
C VAL A 95 -1.87 8.77 -5.33
N GLY A 96 -2.17 7.76 -4.52
CA GLY A 96 -2.53 7.92 -3.11
C GLY A 96 -1.43 7.42 -2.18
N ALA A 97 -1.13 8.17 -1.12
CA ALA A 97 -0.21 7.75 -0.07
C ALA A 97 -0.77 8.02 1.34
N GLY A 98 -0.46 7.15 2.30
CA GLY A 98 -0.93 7.29 3.68
C GLY A 98 -0.17 8.39 4.42
N ARG A 99 -0.88 9.26 5.14
CA ARG A 99 -0.28 10.37 5.91
C ARG A 99 0.71 9.88 6.97
N SER A 100 0.50 8.69 7.50
CA SER A 100 1.36 8.07 8.51
C SER A 100 1.90 6.71 8.07
N ASP A 101 1.96 6.44 6.76
CA ASP A 101 2.54 5.21 6.23
C ASP A 101 4.06 5.26 6.34
N GLN A 102 4.64 4.29 7.05
CA GLN A 102 6.09 4.14 7.24
C GLN A 102 6.69 3.04 6.34
N LEU A 103 5.86 2.20 5.72
CA LEU A 103 6.29 1.15 4.80
C LEU A 103 6.43 1.69 3.38
N VAL A 104 5.43 2.43 2.91
CA VAL A 104 5.45 3.12 1.61
C VAL A 104 5.13 4.59 1.85
N THR A 105 6.18 5.37 2.11
CA THR A 105 6.04 6.78 2.48
C THR A 105 5.47 7.61 1.32
N ALA A 106 4.87 8.75 1.65
CA ALA A 106 4.41 9.71 0.65
C ALA A 106 5.54 10.12 -0.31
N ASP A 107 6.74 10.37 0.21
CA ASP A 107 7.93 10.72 -0.56
C ASP A 107 8.38 9.60 -1.51
N ALA A 108 8.11 8.33 -1.17
CA ALA A 108 8.39 7.20 -2.04
C ALA A 108 7.36 7.06 -3.17
N ALA A 109 6.10 7.40 -2.92
CA ALA A 109 5.01 7.31 -3.89
C ALA A 109 4.93 8.53 -4.83
N GLN A 110 5.21 9.73 -4.34
CA GLN A 110 5.08 10.99 -5.07
C GLN A 110 5.85 11.05 -6.41
N PRO A 111 7.04 10.45 -6.56
CA PRO A 111 7.77 10.44 -7.84
C PRO A 111 6.99 9.80 -9.00
N LEU A 112 6.03 8.92 -8.75
CA LEU A 112 5.17 8.34 -9.80
C LEU A 112 4.42 9.43 -10.59
N SER A 113 4.13 10.56 -9.96
CA SER A 113 3.48 11.69 -10.61
C SER A 113 4.34 12.37 -11.68
N GLN A 114 5.64 12.08 -11.72
CA GLN A 114 6.61 12.69 -12.67
C GLN A 114 7.30 11.66 -13.55
N LEU A 115 7.33 10.39 -13.14
CA LEU A 115 8.00 9.31 -13.87
C LEU A 115 7.14 8.71 -15.00
N THR A 116 5.86 9.08 -15.08
CA THR A 116 4.93 8.66 -16.13
C THR A 116 4.77 9.77 -17.17
N SER A 117 4.21 9.45 -18.35
CA SER A 117 3.87 10.46 -19.38
C SER A 117 2.41 10.91 -19.28
N SER A 118 1.73 10.59 -18.18
CA SER A 118 0.35 11.00 -17.92
C SER A 118 0.24 12.53 -17.85
N GLN A 119 -0.74 13.08 -18.55
CA GLN A 119 -1.04 14.52 -18.54
C GLN A 119 -2.07 14.91 -17.47
N ASP A 120 -2.74 13.92 -16.88
CA ASP A 120 -3.79 14.08 -15.88
C ASP A 120 -3.42 13.26 -14.64
N VAL A 121 -2.65 13.90 -13.76
CA VAL A 121 -2.09 13.28 -12.56
C VAL A 121 -2.65 13.95 -11.32
N THR A 122 -3.20 13.15 -10.42
CA THR A 122 -3.66 13.60 -9.10
C THR A 122 -2.87 12.89 -8.01
N PHE A 123 -2.17 13.63 -7.17
CA PHE A 123 -1.55 13.09 -5.95
C PHE A 123 -2.39 13.47 -4.73
N THR A 124 -2.64 12.53 -3.82
CA THR A 124 -3.44 12.77 -2.61
C THR A 124 -2.91 12.03 -1.38
N LEU A 125 -3.05 12.68 -0.22
CA LEU A 125 -2.73 12.10 1.08
C LEU A 125 -3.99 11.55 1.76
N ILE A 126 -3.95 10.26 2.06
CA ILE A 126 -5.04 9.48 2.62
C ILE A 126 -4.83 9.36 4.15
N PRO A 127 -5.88 9.54 4.97
CA PRO A 127 -5.77 9.32 6.41
C PRO A 127 -5.30 7.91 6.77
N GLY A 128 -4.38 7.82 7.74
CA GLY A 128 -3.89 6.55 8.27
C GLY A 128 -2.52 6.12 7.74
N GLY A 129 -2.07 4.96 8.22
CA GLY A 129 -0.85 4.28 7.78
C GLY A 129 -1.15 3.18 6.77
N HIS A 130 -0.15 2.35 6.46
CA HIS A 130 -0.18 1.37 5.37
C HIS A 130 -1.48 0.57 5.23
N LEU A 131 -1.89 -0.07 6.33
CA LEU A 131 -3.10 -0.89 6.35
C LEU A 131 -4.37 -0.06 6.52
N GLY A 132 -4.26 1.09 7.19
CA GLY A 132 -5.36 2.03 7.39
C GLY A 132 -5.88 2.62 6.08
N LEU A 133 -5.03 2.70 5.05
CA LEU A 133 -5.41 3.11 3.70
C LEU A 133 -6.58 2.33 3.12
N MET A 134 -6.61 1.01 3.36
CA MET A 134 -7.61 0.13 2.77
C MET A 134 -8.86 0.01 3.63
N SER A 135 -8.70 -0.05 4.96
CA SER A 135 -9.76 -0.55 5.84
C SER A 135 -10.18 0.40 6.96
N SER A 136 -9.61 1.61 7.07
CA SER A 136 -10.03 2.55 8.13
C SER A 136 -11.32 3.29 7.80
N GLN A 137 -12.11 3.60 8.82
CA GLN A 137 -13.27 4.49 8.68
C GLN A 137 -12.89 5.86 8.11
N ALA A 138 -11.74 6.42 8.49
CA ALA A 138 -11.28 7.70 7.96
C ALA A 138 -11.04 7.61 6.44
N SER A 139 -10.49 6.49 5.94
CA SER A 139 -10.39 6.25 4.51
C SER A 139 -11.77 6.10 3.86
N ALA A 140 -12.71 5.37 4.49
CA ALA A 140 -14.12 5.23 4.07
C ALA A 140 -14.82 6.59 3.88
N GLN A 141 -14.58 7.53 4.79
CA GLN A 141 -15.25 8.83 4.79
C GLN A 141 -14.53 9.88 3.93
N GLU A 142 -13.19 9.85 3.86
CA GLU A 142 -12.42 10.89 3.17
C GLU A 142 -11.93 10.49 1.78
N PHE A 143 -11.40 9.27 1.62
CA PHE A 143 -10.69 8.89 0.39
C PHE A 143 -11.59 8.20 -0.63
N TRP A 144 -12.36 7.19 -0.22
CA TRP A 144 -13.21 6.44 -1.14
C TRP A 144 -14.23 7.32 -1.89
N PRO A 145 -14.88 8.33 -1.27
CA PRO A 145 -15.72 9.27 -2.00
C PRO A 145 -14.93 10.11 -3.02
N LYS A 146 -13.73 10.58 -2.67
CA LYS A 146 -12.86 11.33 -3.59
C LYS A 146 -12.43 10.46 -4.77
N LEU A 147 -12.06 9.21 -4.53
CA LEU A 147 -11.71 8.25 -5.58
C LEU A 147 -12.91 8.01 -6.51
N ALA A 148 -14.11 7.81 -5.94
CA ALA A 148 -15.32 7.61 -6.72
C ALA A 148 -15.64 8.83 -7.60
N THR A 149 -15.54 10.05 -7.06
CA THR A 149 -15.70 11.28 -7.84
C THR A 149 -14.64 11.38 -8.95
N TRP A 150 -13.36 11.18 -8.61
CA TRP A 150 -12.26 11.25 -9.57
C TRP A 150 -12.44 10.26 -10.73
N LEU A 151 -12.87 9.04 -10.44
CA LEU A 151 -13.20 8.03 -11.44
C LEU A 151 -14.42 8.46 -12.28
N SER A 152 -15.47 9.00 -11.65
CA SER A 152 -16.70 9.39 -12.35
C SER A 152 -16.48 10.49 -13.38
N GLU A 153 -15.55 11.42 -13.13
CA GLU A 153 -15.16 12.48 -14.07
C GLU A 153 -14.45 11.94 -15.32
N ARG A 154 -13.86 10.74 -15.22
CA ARG A 154 -13.01 10.11 -16.23
C ARG A 154 -13.59 8.83 -16.82
N SER A 155 -14.76 8.41 -16.35
CA SER A 155 -15.43 7.19 -16.78
C SER A 155 -16.69 7.55 -17.54
N THR A 156 -16.82 7.07 -18.78
CA THR A 156 -18.08 7.09 -19.50
C THR A 156 -18.95 5.91 -19.10
N LYS A 157 -20.28 6.07 -19.15
CA LYS A 157 -21.18 4.91 -19.05
C LYS A 157 -20.87 3.97 -20.22
N ILE A 158 -20.59 2.72 -19.87
CA ILE A 158 -20.40 1.61 -20.81
C ILE A 158 -21.75 1.23 -21.40
#